data_AF-G5A8Q8-F1
#
_entry.id   AF-G5A8Q8-F1
#
_cell.length_a   1.000
_cell.length_b   1.000
_cell.length_c   1.000
_cell.angle_alpha   90.00
_cell.angle_beta   90.00
_cell.angle_gamma   90.00
#
_symmetry.space_group_name_H-M   'P 1'
#
loop_
_entity.id
_entity.type
_entity.pdbx_description
1 polymer ?
#
loop_
_entity_poly.entity_id
_entity_poly.type
_entity_poly.pdbx_seq_one_letter_code
_entity_poly.pdbx_strand_id
1 'polypeptide(L)'
;LHVVGDSAMILAQMRRRRPPRAPHLRSIFAQCRGIADRVHLCTWNHHSRAFNKAADMLANIAMDDRKSRQVFRSDQPTPLGRSHSPFRR
;
A
#
# COMPACT_ATOMS: atom_id res chain seq x y z
N LEU A 1 0.37 12.94 -3.93
CA LEU A 1 0.60 11.52 -3.59
C LEU A 1 0.94 10.75 -4.87
N HIS A 2 1.82 9.74 -4.81
CA HIS A 2 2.21 8.90 -5.95
C HIS A 2 2.04 7.43 -5.58
N VAL A 3 1.46 6.61 -6.47
CA VAL A 3 1.37 5.15 -6.29
C VAL A 3 2.39 4.47 -7.17
N VAL A 4 3.10 3.51 -6.58
CA VAL A 4 4.02 2.60 -7.27
C VAL A 4 3.50 1.17 -7.08
N GLY A 5 3.51 0.38 -8.15
CA GLY A 5 3.16 -1.03 -8.08
C GLY A 5 3.72 -1.81 -9.28
N ASP A 6 3.64 -3.12 -9.22
CA ASP A 6 4.14 -4.05 -10.24
C ASP A 6 3.05 -4.60 -11.16
N SER A 7 1.78 -4.39 -10.81
CA SER A 7 0.65 -4.75 -11.65
C SER A 7 0.39 -3.69 -12.73
N ALA A 8 1.13 -3.76 -13.84
CA ALA A 8 0.97 -2.85 -14.98
C ALA A 8 -0.50 -2.70 -15.43
N MET A 9 -1.26 -3.79 -15.43
CA MET A 9 -2.69 -3.80 -15.80
C MET A 9 -3.52 -2.91 -14.86
N ILE A 10 -3.38 -3.09 -13.54
CA ILE A 10 -4.16 -2.33 -12.54
C ILE A 10 -3.78 -0.85 -12.61
N LEU A 11 -2.49 -0.55 -12.68
CA LEU A 11 -2.01 0.83 -12.80
C LEU A 11 -2.51 1.50 -14.08
N ALA A 12 -2.55 0.77 -15.20
CA ALA A 12 -3.11 1.29 -16.45
C ALA A 12 -4.61 1.56 -16.35
N GLN A 13 -5.39 0.68 -15.69
CA GLN A 13 -6.82 0.90 -15.42
C GLN A 13 -7.04 2.16 -14.58
N MET A 14 -6.26 2.34 -13.51
CA MET A 14 -6.36 3.48 -12.61
C MET A 14 -5.97 4.80 -13.30
N ARG A 15 -4.88 4.79 -14.06
CA ARG A 15 -4.41 5.95 -14.83
C ARG A 15 -5.41 6.35 -15.91
N ARG A 16 -5.95 5.38 -16.66
CA ARG A 16 -6.90 5.63 -17.75
C ARG A 16 -8.34 5.79 -17.27
N ARG A 17 -8.59 5.66 -15.97
CA ARG A 17 -9.94 5.62 -15.36
C ARG A 17 -10.86 4.61 -16.06
N ARG A 18 -10.30 3.47 -16.49
CA ARG A 18 -11.05 2.41 -17.19
C ARG A 18 -11.37 1.28 -16.22
N PRO A 19 -12.66 1.00 -15.94
CA PRO A 19 -13.03 -0.07 -15.03
C PRO A 19 -12.65 -1.44 -15.59
N PRO A 20 -12.42 -2.44 -14.72
CA PRO A 20 -12.16 -3.81 -15.16
C PRO A 20 -13.39 -4.41 -15.86
N ARG A 21 -13.12 -5.30 -16.83
CA ARG A 21 -14.19 -6.02 -17.55
C ARG A 21 -14.99 -6.92 -16.61
N ALA A 22 -14.29 -7.61 -15.71
CA ALA A 22 -14.87 -8.50 -14.71
C ALA A 22 -15.81 -7.74 -13.76
N PRO A 23 -17.12 -8.08 -13.71
CA PRO A 23 -18.10 -7.34 -12.92
C PRO A 23 -17.79 -7.30 -11.42
N HIS A 24 -17.31 -8.41 -10.85
CA HIS A 24 -16.99 -8.51 -9.43
C HIS A 24 -15.85 -7.59 -8.97
N LEU A 25 -15.02 -7.10 -9.89
CA LEU A 25 -13.92 -6.16 -9.58
C LEU A 25 -14.33 -4.68 -9.70
N ARG A 26 -15.51 -4.39 -10.28
CA ARG A 26 -15.93 -3.00 -10.54
C ARG A 26 -16.18 -2.23 -9.24
N SER A 27 -16.72 -2.89 -8.22
CA SER A 27 -16.96 -2.28 -6.90
C SER A 27 -15.65 -1.86 -6.23
N ILE A 28 -14.64 -2.73 -6.25
CA ILE A 28 -13.31 -2.44 -5.70
C ILE A 28 -12.65 -1.31 -6.49
N PHE A 29 -12.71 -1.35 -7.83
CA PHE A 29 -12.20 -0.29 -8.68
C PHE A 29 -12.83 1.08 -8.34
N ALA A 30 -14.15 1.14 -8.19
CA ALA A 30 -14.85 2.37 -7.84
C ALA A 30 -14.42 2.92 -6.47
N GLN A 31 -14.26 2.05 -5.47
CA GLN A 31 -13.76 2.43 -4.15
C GLN A 31 -12.34 3.01 -4.22
N CYS A 32 -11.42 2.28 -4.86
CA CYS A 32 -10.04 2.74 -4.99
C CYS A 32 -9.95 4.07 -5.77
N ARG A 33 -10.81 4.26 -6.79
CA ARG A 33 -10.91 5.52 -7.53
C ARG A 33 -11.42 6.67 -6.67
N GLY A 34 -12.48 6.43 -5.88
CA GLY A 34 -13.03 7.43 -4.96
C GLY A 34 -12.01 7.89 -3.92
N ILE A 35 -11.23 6.95 -3.36
CA ILE A 35 -10.11 7.26 -2.47
C ILE A 35 -9.05 8.08 -3.23
N ALA A 36 -8.67 7.66 -4.43
CA ALA A 36 -7.66 8.34 -5.22
C ALA A 36 -8.02 9.78 -5.58
N ASP A 37 -9.29 10.02 -5.90
CA ASP A 37 -9.81 11.36 -6.17
C ASP A 37 -9.83 12.21 -4.89
N ARG A 38 -10.19 11.62 -3.72
CA ARG A 38 -10.19 12.32 -2.43
C ARG A 38 -8.80 12.74 -1.94
N VAL A 39 -7.78 11.93 -2.19
CA VAL A 39 -6.40 12.21 -1.75
C VAL A 39 -5.57 12.94 -2.82
N HIS A 40 -6.21 13.39 -3.90
CA HIS A 40 -5.57 14.05 -5.05
C HIS A 40 -4.33 13.28 -5.55
N LEU A 41 -4.52 12.00 -5.87
CA LEU A 41 -3.45 11.14 -6.40
C LEU A 41 -2.93 11.67 -7.75
N CYS A 42 -1.63 11.98 -7.81
CA CYS A 42 -1.03 12.64 -8.96
C CYS A 42 -0.55 11.65 -10.02
N THR A 43 0.10 10.55 -9.62
CA THR A 43 0.70 9.61 -10.59
C THR A 43 0.54 8.14 -10.19
N TRP A 44 0.58 7.29 -11.22
CA TRP A 44 0.60 5.83 -11.14
C TRP A 44 1.83 5.35 -11.90
N ASN A 45 2.83 4.83 -11.20
CA ASN A 45 4.10 4.40 -11.77
C ASN A 45 4.25 2.88 -11.67
N HIS A 46 4.59 2.26 -12.80
CA HIS A 46 4.86 0.83 -12.85
C HIS A 46 6.33 0.57 -12.56
N HIS A 47 6.60 -0.27 -11.57
CA HIS A 47 7.95 -0.75 -11.26
C HIS A 47 7.98 -2.27 -11.40
N SER A 48 9.12 -2.83 -11.81
CA SER A 48 9.29 -4.29 -11.81
C SER A 48 9.12 -4.86 -10.40
N ARG A 49 8.60 -6.08 -10.28
CA ARG A 49 8.42 -6.81 -9.01
C ARG A 49 9.71 -6.87 -8.18
N ALA A 50 10.86 -6.93 -8.85
CA ALA A 50 12.18 -6.87 -8.19
C ALA A 50 12.40 -5.59 -7.36
N PHE A 51 11.66 -4.52 -7.63
CA PHE A 51 11.70 -3.25 -6.90
C PHE A 51 10.48 -3.03 -6.00
N ASN A 52 9.50 -3.93 -6.01
CA ASN A 52 8.30 -3.89 -5.17
C ASN A 52 8.36 -4.91 -4.00
N LYS A 53 9.58 -5.30 -3.59
CA LYS A 53 9.83 -6.40 -2.64
C LYS A 53 9.08 -6.26 -1.31
N ALA A 54 8.95 -5.05 -0.78
CA ALA A 54 8.26 -4.83 0.49
C ALA A 54 6.76 -5.16 0.39
N ALA A 55 6.09 -4.67 -0.66
CA ALA A 55 4.68 -4.98 -0.89
C ALA A 55 4.48 -6.46 -1.23
N ASP A 56 5.39 -7.03 -2.02
CA ASP A 56 5.37 -8.45 -2.39
C ASP A 56 5.50 -9.36 -1.15
N MET A 57 6.46 -9.07 -0.28
CA MET A 57 6.65 -9.80 0.97
C MET A 57 5.40 -9.72 1.86
N LEU A 58 4.81 -8.54 2.02
CA LEU A 58 3.59 -8.37 2.81
C LEU A 58 2.40 -9.13 2.20
N ALA A 59 2.28 -9.14 0.87
CA ALA A 59 1.26 -9.92 0.18
C ALA A 59 1.46 -11.43 0.42
N ASN A 60 2.70 -11.92 0.34
CA ASN A 60 3.02 -13.32 0.60
C ASN A 60 2.70 -13.71 2.06
N ILE A 61 3.11 -12.91 3.04
CA ILE A 61 2.77 -13.14 4.47
C ILE A 61 1.25 -13.22 4.67
N ALA A 62 0.48 -12.30 4.07
CA ALA A 62 -0.97 -12.31 4.20
C ALA A 62 -1.63 -13.52 3.53
N MET A 63 -1.07 -13.98 2.40
CA MET A 63 -1.52 -15.19 1.71
C MET A 63 -1.22 -16.44 2.54
N ASP A 64 -0.02 -16.55 3.11
CA ASP A 64 0.42 -17.67 3.94
C ASP A 64 -0.41 -17.76 5.22
N ASP A 65 -0.62 -16.63 5.89
CA ASP A 65 -1.42 -16.54 7.12
C ASP A 65 -2.93 -16.58 6.87
N ARG A 66 -3.36 -16.46 5.60
CA ARG A 66 -4.76 -16.31 5.15
C ARG A 66 -5.52 -15.23 5.91
N LYS A 67 -4.81 -14.19 6.37
CA LYS A 67 -5.35 -13.09 7.18
C LYS A 67 -4.87 -11.76 6.61
N SER A 68 -5.81 -10.86 6.37
CA SER A 68 -5.50 -9.47 6.03
C SER A 68 -5.15 -8.70 7.31
N ARG A 69 -4.00 -8.03 7.32
CA ARG A 69 -3.57 -7.15 8.42
C ARG A 69 -3.28 -5.77 7.85
N GLN A 70 -3.72 -4.74 8.57
CA GLN A 70 -3.34 -3.35 8.32
C GLN A 70 -2.59 -2.87 9.56
N VAL A 71 -1.41 -2.30 9.36
CA VAL A 71 -0.59 -1.74 10.45
C VAL A 71 -0.67 -0.23 10.33
N PHE A 72 -1.30 0.41 11.30
CA PHE A 72 -1.37 1.85 11.40
C PHE A 72 -0.15 2.37 12.16
N ARG A 73 0.15 3.66 11.98
CA ARG A 73 1.22 4.33 12.74
C ARG A 73 0.98 4.25 14.25
N SER A 74 -0.27 4.20 14.68
CA SER A 74 -0.68 3.98 16.07
C SER A 74 -0.26 2.62 16.64
N ASP A 75 -0.03 1.62 15.76
CA ASP A 75 0.26 0.24 16.15
C ASP A 75 1.76 0.02 16.31
N GLN A 76 2.58 1.02 15.95
CA GLN A 76 4.01 1.01 16.22
C GLN A 76 4.21 1.15 17.73
N PRO A 77 4.93 0.22 18.39
CA PRO A 77 5.32 0.43 19.77
C PRO A 77 6.14 1.72 19.84
N THR A 78 5.73 2.65 20.72
CA THR A 78 6.46 3.88 20.98
C THR A 78 7.93 3.50 21.21
N PRO A 79 8.90 4.13 20.52
CA PRO A 79 10.29 3.88 20.82
C PRO A 79 10.46 4.22 22.30
N LEU A 80 10.70 3.22 23.15
CA LEU A 80 11.10 3.45 24.52
C LEU A 80 12.31 4.36 24.42
N GLY A 81 12.13 5.62 24.85
CA GLY A 81 13.16 6.63 24.76
C GLY A 81 14.46 6.03 25.29
N ARG A 82 15.55 6.16 24.53
CA ARG A 82 16.88 5.86 25.05
C ARG A 82 17.00 6.63 26.35
N SER A 83 16.96 5.92 27.47
CA SER A 83 17.28 6.46 28.78
C SER A 83 18.72 6.92 28.69
N HIS A 84 18.92 8.21 28.45
CA HIS A 84 20.18 8.85 28.77
C HIS A 84 20.33 8.72 30.29
N SER A 85 21.13 7.74 30.71
CA SER A 85 21.60 7.64 32.09
C SER A 85 22.28 8.96 32.45
N PRO A 86 21.89 9.65 33.54
CA PRO A 86 22.72 10.71 34.07
C PRO A 86 23.96 10.04 34.67
N PHE A 87 25.13 10.37 34.12
CA PHE A 87 26.42 10.06 34.74
C PHE A 87 26.38 10.59 36.18
N ARG A 88 26.59 9.71 37.15
CA ARG A 88 26.78 10.07 38.56
C ARG A 88 28.24 9.80 38.93
N ARG A 89 28.85 10.86 39.47
CA ARG A 89 30.23 11.02 39.97
C ARG A 89 31.27 11.41 38.94
#